data_AF-A0AAE0QH37-F1
#
_entry.id   AF-A0AAE0QH37-F1
#
_cell.length_a   1.000
_cell.length_b   1.000
_cell.length_c   1.000
_cell.angle_alpha   90.00
_cell.angle_beta   90.00
_cell.angle_gamma   90.00
#
_symmetry.space_group_name_H-M   'P 1'
#
loop_
_entity.id
_entity.type
_entity.pdbx_description
1 polymer ?
#
loop_
_entity_poly.entity_id
_entity_poly.type
_entity_poly.pdbx_seq_one_letter_code
_entity_poly.pdbx_strand_id
1 'polypeptide(L)'
;MDRHSGSSSQRQSKRDIDFNDPYSQKRFRAGDEAPVPRSLSTRAQLYERIFPQYRQPVEIGVFSLDSERAFFNDSRQLRYYVDPGKKPNFNLRDGYRDRFIKRDDRVKEKLDHILRWIVTNRAKLCSTSTSSSSCTLGLDFVTWRGHLTKLLVTPYETQEGWLLAVSKFRGTLYLSEVETEAAQVNRENRTERHEEMMYWGYKFEQYICADDVNGVPDRGGVVNTNEAFCTVVQTRLADHKLLFSGEVDCREKDPRAPPAPACYIELKTSAEICTPKQRS
;
A
#
# COMPACT_ATOMS: atom_id res chain seq x y z
N MET A 1 74.11 29.31 -31.16
CA MET A 1 73.02 30.27 -30.92
C MET A 1 72.14 29.71 -29.83
N ASP A 2 72.23 30.39 -28.69
CA ASP A 2 71.25 30.58 -27.64
C ASP A 2 70.13 29.55 -27.36
N ARG A 3 70.15 29.12 -26.09
CA ARG A 3 69.08 29.24 -25.08
C ARG A 3 67.80 28.41 -25.22
N HIS A 4 67.62 27.46 -24.28
CA HIS A 4 66.74 27.57 -23.10
C HIS A 4 66.40 26.15 -22.60
N SER A 5 67.01 25.66 -21.53
CA SER A 5 66.73 25.90 -20.10
C SER A 5 65.46 25.24 -19.57
N GLY A 6 65.68 24.31 -18.64
CA GLY A 6 64.97 24.34 -17.35
C GLY A 6 63.75 23.44 -17.22
N SER A 7 63.96 22.27 -16.60
CA SER A 7 62.90 21.54 -15.91
C SER A 7 62.34 22.40 -14.76
N SER A 8 61.03 22.39 -14.56
CA SER A 8 60.51 22.38 -13.18
C SER A 8 59.07 21.85 -13.13
N SER A 9 58.92 20.94 -12.18
CA SER A 9 57.70 20.39 -11.62
C SER A 9 56.63 21.44 -11.39
N GLN A 10 55.40 21.19 -11.87
CA GLN A 10 54.23 21.89 -11.36
C GLN A 10 53.18 20.92 -10.84
N ARG A 11 53.00 21.03 -9.53
CA ARG A 11 51.90 20.54 -8.72
C ARG A 11 50.57 20.96 -9.35
N GLN A 12 49.64 20.01 -9.50
CA GLN A 12 48.21 20.33 -9.53
C GLN A 12 47.47 19.54 -8.45
N SER A 13 47.33 20.23 -7.32
CA SER A 13 46.14 20.34 -6.47
C SER A 13 45.21 19.11 -6.44
N LYS A 14 45.38 18.31 -5.39
CA LYS A 14 44.26 17.69 -4.66
C LYS A 14 43.19 18.76 -4.42
N ARG A 15 41.96 18.47 -4.82
CA ARG A 15 40.75 19.02 -4.22
C ARG A 15 39.89 17.82 -3.84
N ASP A 16 40.27 17.22 -2.73
CA ASP A 16 39.35 16.41 -1.93
C ASP A 16 38.25 17.39 -1.48
N ILE A 17 37.08 17.32 -2.11
CA ILE A 17 35.89 17.99 -1.61
C ILE A 17 35.40 17.10 -0.48
N ASP A 18 35.81 17.46 0.74
CA ASP A 18 35.20 16.98 1.98
C ASP A 18 33.70 17.30 1.93
N PHE A 19 32.89 16.35 1.47
CA PHE A 19 31.48 16.29 1.86
C PHE A 19 31.44 15.89 3.33
N ASN A 20 31.65 16.88 4.19
CA ASN A 20 31.41 16.77 5.61
C ASN A 20 29.88 16.70 5.81
N ASP A 21 29.32 15.51 5.62
CA ASP A 21 27.95 15.19 6.01
C ASP A 21 27.85 15.34 7.54
N PRO A 22 27.07 16.30 8.07
CA PRO A 22 26.92 16.48 9.51
C PRO A 22 26.22 15.30 10.21
N TYR A 23 25.83 14.26 9.46
CA TYR A 23 25.22 13.04 9.98
C TYR A 23 26.04 11.76 9.77
N SER A 24 27.33 11.87 9.41
CA SER A 24 28.26 10.74 9.59
C SER A 24 28.21 10.26 11.04
N GLN A 25 27.65 9.05 11.19
CA GLN A 25 27.29 8.35 12.41
C GLN A 25 28.07 8.79 13.66
N LYS A 26 27.44 9.63 14.48
CA LYS A 26 27.73 9.60 15.92
C LYS A 26 27.27 8.24 16.42
N ARG A 27 28.23 7.33 16.59
CA ARG A 27 28.07 6.18 17.49
C ARG A 27 27.55 6.73 18.82
N PHE A 28 26.26 6.50 19.09
CA PHE A 28 25.68 6.79 20.39
C PHE A 28 26.48 6.00 21.42
N ARG A 29 27.23 6.70 22.28
CA ARG A 29 27.76 6.12 23.50
C ARG A 29 26.56 5.75 24.36
N ALA A 30 26.47 4.47 24.75
CA ALA A 30 25.54 4.02 25.77
C ALA A 30 25.84 4.82 27.06
N GLY A 31 24.94 5.69 27.49
CA GLY A 31 25.19 6.53 28.66
C GLY A 31 24.18 7.62 28.99
N ASP A 32 23.31 8.03 28.08
CA ASP A 32 22.21 8.97 28.40
C ASP A 32 20.96 8.59 27.59
N GLU A 33 20.03 7.86 28.22
CA GLU A 33 18.69 7.66 27.65
C GLU A 33 17.92 8.98 27.78
N ALA A 34 18.02 9.83 26.75
CA ALA A 34 17.09 10.94 26.60
C ALA A 34 15.65 10.38 26.63
N PRO A 35 14.72 11.03 27.37
CA PRO A 35 13.36 10.52 27.50
C PRO A 35 12.71 10.40 26.12
N VAL A 36 12.20 9.20 25.82
CA VAL A 36 11.52 8.91 24.56
C VAL A 36 10.32 9.86 24.42
N PRO A 37 10.21 10.64 23.32
CA PRO A 37 9.10 11.56 23.13
C PRO A 37 7.76 10.84 23.22
N ARG A 38 6.84 11.35 24.05
CA ARG A 38 5.48 10.78 24.20
C ARG A 38 4.57 11.07 23.00
N SER A 39 4.96 12.00 22.12
CA SER A 39 4.23 12.36 20.92
C SER A 39 5.17 12.54 19.73
N LEU A 40 4.62 12.33 18.54
CA LEU A 40 5.30 12.57 17.26
C LEU A 40 4.57 13.70 16.54
N SER A 41 5.30 14.77 16.21
CA SER A 41 4.73 15.88 15.44
C SER A 41 4.48 15.46 13.99
N THR A 42 3.35 15.84 13.42
CA THR A 42 2.96 15.53 12.05
C THR A 42 3.19 16.67 11.07
N ARG A 43 3.74 17.81 11.53
CA ARG A 43 3.99 18.98 10.68
C ARG A 43 4.88 18.62 9.49
N ALA A 44 4.39 18.86 8.27
CA ALA A 44 5.09 18.53 7.02
C ALA A 44 6.53 19.06 6.97
N GLN A 45 6.77 20.28 7.48
CA GLN A 45 8.09 20.93 7.45
C GLN A 45 9.18 20.15 8.20
N LEU A 46 8.81 19.27 9.14
CA LEU A 46 9.77 18.42 9.86
C LEU A 46 10.29 17.26 9.00
N TYR A 47 9.55 16.90 7.96
CA TYR A 47 9.78 15.77 7.07
C TYR A 47 10.20 16.19 5.65
N GLU A 48 10.33 17.50 5.38
CA GLU A 48 10.91 18.06 4.14
C GLU A 48 12.41 17.77 4.07
N ARG A 49 12.74 16.52 3.71
CA ARG A 49 14.11 15.97 3.66
C ARG A 49 14.31 15.20 2.35
N ILE A 50 15.52 14.66 2.17
CA ILE A 50 15.81 13.74 1.06
C ILE A 50 14.85 12.54 1.15
N PHE A 51 14.28 12.15 0.00
CA PHE A 51 13.37 11.02 -0.07
C PHE A 51 14.03 9.76 0.52
N PRO A 52 13.40 9.10 1.50
CA PRO A 52 14.02 7.96 2.16
C PRO A 52 14.15 6.79 1.19
N GLN A 53 15.11 5.90 1.45
CA GLN A 53 15.21 4.68 0.66
C GLN A 53 13.92 3.85 0.83
N TYR A 54 13.20 3.66 -0.27
CA TYR A 54 12.08 2.72 -0.34
C TYR A 54 12.43 1.64 -1.34
N ARG A 55 12.62 0.41 -0.84
CA ARG A 55 12.97 -0.72 -1.70
C ARG A 55 11.80 -1.02 -2.63
N GLN A 56 12.09 -1.45 -3.85
CA GLN A 56 11.06 -1.93 -4.76
C GLN A 56 10.27 -3.07 -4.07
N PRO A 57 8.95 -2.95 -3.94
CA PRO A 57 8.14 -3.98 -3.28
C PRO A 57 8.12 -5.26 -4.10
N VAL A 58 8.17 -6.40 -3.42
CA VAL A 58 8.15 -7.74 -4.03
C VAL A 58 6.91 -8.47 -3.55
N GLU A 59 6.08 -8.97 -4.47
CA GLU A 59 4.98 -9.87 -4.13
C GLU A 59 5.56 -11.21 -3.65
N ILE A 60 5.10 -11.67 -2.49
CA ILE A 60 5.48 -12.96 -1.91
C ILE A 60 4.30 -13.95 -1.81
N GLY A 61 3.11 -13.50 -2.21
CA GLY A 61 1.94 -14.33 -2.43
C GLY A 61 0.67 -13.51 -2.49
N VAL A 62 -0.46 -14.22 -2.52
CA VAL A 62 -1.78 -13.65 -2.73
C VAL A 62 -2.81 -14.42 -1.91
N PHE A 63 -4.00 -13.86 -1.75
CA PHE A 63 -5.20 -14.58 -1.33
C PHE A 63 -6.44 -13.90 -1.90
N SER A 64 -7.56 -14.63 -1.86
CA SER A 64 -8.86 -14.19 -2.33
C SER A 64 -9.90 -14.31 -1.22
N LEU A 65 -10.92 -13.45 -1.27
CA LEU A 65 -12.12 -13.51 -0.44
C LEU A 65 -13.31 -13.70 -1.38
N ASP A 66 -14.09 -14.77 -1.20
CA ASP A 66 -15.22 -15.07 -2.08
C ASP A 66 -16.47 -14.22 -1.79
N SER A 67 -17.58 -14.54 -2.45
CA SER A 67 -18.86 -13.85 -2.30
C SER A 67 -19.42 -13.85 -0.87
N GLU A 68 -19.01 -14.82 -0.05
CA GLU A 68 -19.37 -14.98 1.37
C GLU A 68 -18.25 -14.50 2.31
N ARG A 69 -17.27 -13.76 1.77
CA ARG A 69 -16.08 -13.26 2.48
C ARG A 69 -15.17 -14.38 3.02
N ALA A 70 -15.28 -15.60 2.51
CA ALA A 70 -14.46 -16.72 2.92
C ALA A 70 -13.06 -16.65 2.28
N PHE A 71 -12.02 -16.90 3.08
CA PHE A 71 -10.64 -16.81 2.63
C PHE A 71 -10.18 -18.05 1.87
N PHE A 72 -9.47 -17.80 0.76
CA PHE A 72 -8.77 -18.79 -0.05
C PHE A 72 -7.35 -18.33 -0.33
N ASN A 73 -6.37 -19.22 -0.14
CA ASN A 73 -4.95 -18.92 -0.35
C ASN A 73 -4.55 -19.05 -1.83
N ASP A 74 -5.30 -18.39 -2.72
CA ASP A 74 -5.15 -18.43 -4.17
C ASP A 74 -5.60 -17.11 -4.82
N SER A 75 -5.60 -17.07 -6.16
CA SER A 75 -5.93 -15.90 -6.97
C SER A 75 -7.28 -16.00 -7.67
N ARG A 76 -8.25 -16.76 -7.13
CA ARG A 76 -9.53 -16.99 -7.81
C ARG A 76 -10.35 -15.72 -8.07
N GLN A 77 -10.16 -14.68 -7.25
CA GLN A 77 -10.84 -13.38 -7.42
C GLN A 77 -10.01 -12.35 -8.19
N LEU A 78 -8.86 -12.76 -8.77
CA LEU A 78 -8.09 -11.84 -9.60
C LEU A 78 -8.83 -11.61 -10.92
N ARG A 79 -9.17 -10.36 -11.20
CA ARG A 79 -9.76 -9.96 -12.47
C ARG A 79 -8.73 -9.34 -13.41
N TYR A 80 -9.09 -9.27 -14.69
CA TYR A 80 -8.23 -8.79 -15.76
C TYR A 80 -8.78 -7.51 -16.39
N TYR A 81 -7.90 -6.52 -16.56
CA TYR A 81 -8.23 -5.24 -17.17
C TYR A 81 -8.70 -5.41 -18.63
N VAL A 82 -9.77 -4.69 -18.98
CA VAL A 82 -10.33 -4.60 -20.32
C VAL A 82 -10.39 -3.13 -20.71
N ASP A 83 -9.70 -2.77 -21.79
CA ASP A 83 -9.71 -1.40 -22.32
C ASP A 83 -11.16 -0.98 -22.69
N PRO A 84 -11.71 0.06 -22.03
CA PRO A 84 -13.06 0.53 -22.30
C PRO A 84 -13.18 1.37 -23.59
N GLY A 85 -12.07 1.63 -24.29
CA GLY A 85 -11.99 2.56 -25.41
C GLY A 85 -11.98 4.02 -24.96
N LYS A 86 -11.96 4.95 -25.93
CA LYS A 86 -11.70 6.38 -25.66
C LYS A 86 -12.85 7.15 -25.00
N LYS A 87 -14.09 6.71 -25.17
CA LYS A 87 -15.29 7.41 -24.69
C LYS A 87 -16.31 6.41 -24.16
N PRO A 88 -16.02 5.75 -23.03
CA PRO A 88 -16.98 4.84 -22.44
C PRO A 88 -18.22 5.59 -21.97
N ASN A 89 -19.40 5.01 -22.22
CA ASN A 89 -20.68 5.52 -21.75
C ASN A 89 -21.25 4.55 -20.70
N PHE A 90 -20.65 4.55 -19.52
CA PHE A 90 -21.00 3.64 -18.43
C PHE A 90 -22.09 4.23 -17.55
N ASN A 91 -23.15 3.47 -17.28
CA ASN A 91 -24.16 3.84 -16.30
C ASN A 91 -23.78 3.28 -14.94
N LEU A 92 -23.03 4.05 -14.14
CA LEU A 92 -22.57 3.61 -12.83
C LEU A 92 -23.70 3.39 -11.81
N ARG A 93 -24.95 3.78 -12.12
CA ARG A 93 -26.14 3.53 -11.29
C ARG A 93 -26.83 2.20 -11.58
N ASP A 94 -26.53 1.57 -12.71
CA ASP A 94 -27.15 0.31 -13.10
C ASP A 94 -26.87 -0.77 -12.04
N GLY A 95 -27.92 -1.41 -11.50
CA GLY A 95 -27.83 -2.47 -10.49
C GLY A 95 -27.76 -2.01 -9.03
N TYR A 96 -27.69 -0.71 -8.73
CA TYR A 96 -27.52 -0.23 -7.34
C TYR A 96 -28.64 -0.70 -6.40
N ARG A 97 -29.89 -0.75 -6.88
CA ARG A 97 -31.07 -1.06 -6.05
C ARG A 97 -31.37 -2.56 -5.94
N ASP A 98 -30.98 -3.35 -6.92
CA ASP A 98 -31.44 -4.73 -7.11
C ASP A 98 -30.31 -5.76 -7.24
N ARG A 99 -29.08 -5.32 -7.55
CA ARG A 99 -27.90 -6.17 -7.79
C ARG A 99 -26.66 -5.71 -7.03
N PHE A 100 -26.85 -5.09 -5.86
CA PHE A 100 -25.77 -4.67 -4.98
C PHE A 100 -25.79 -5.45 -3.67
N ILE A 101 -24.72 -6.22 -3.42
CA ILE A 101 -24.45 -6.89 -2.15
C ILE A 101 -23.30 -6.16 -1.47
N LYS A 102 -23.62 -5.40 -0.43
CA LYS A 102 -22.64 -4.65 0.33
C LYS A 102 -22.11 -5.50 1.50
N ARG A 103 -20.79 -5.59 1.63
CA ARG A 103 -20.11 -6.12 2.83
C ARG A 103 -20.58 -5.37 4.09
N ASP A 104 -20.78 -6.10 5.17
CA ASP A 104 -21.14 -5.51 6.47
C ASP A 104 -19.93 -4.78 7.10
N ASP A 105 -19.92 -3.44 7.03
CA ASP A 105 -18.89 -2.58 7.60
C ASP A 105 -18.82 -2.63 9.15
N ARG A 106 -19.80 -3.27 9.83
CA ARG A 106 -19.80 -3.48 11.28
C ARG A 106 -18.86 -4.61 11.70
N VAL A 107 -18.60 -5.58 10.81
CA VAL A 107 -17.69 -6.68 11.06
C VAL A 107 -16.25 -6.19 10.91
N LYS A 108 -15.53 -6.07 12.03
CA LYS A 108 -14.14 -5.59 12.04
C LYS A 108 -13.16 -6.77 11.89
N GLU A 109 -12.83 -7.08 10.64
CA GLU A 109 -11.90 -8.16 10.26
C GLU A 109 -10.44 -7.92 10.71
N LYS A 110 -10.08 -6.66 11.00
CA LYS A 110 -8.74 -6.25 11.47
C LYS A 110 -7.65 -6.85 10.58
N LEU A 111 -6.67 -7.57 11.14
CA LEU A 111 -5.58 -8.22 10.42
C LEU A 111 -5.86 -9.71 10.14
N ASP A 112 -7.06 -10.22 10.39
CA ASP A 112 -7.29 -11.67 10.47
C ASP A 112 -6.95 -12.39 9.16
N HIS A 113 -7.31 -11.83 8.00
CA HIS A 113 -7.01 -12.44 6.70
C HIS A 113 -5.51 -12.46 6.37
N ILE A 114 -4.77 -11.38 6.62
CA ILE A 114 -3.31 -11.36 6.43
C ILE A 114 -2.61 -12.28 7.45
N LEU A 115 -3.11 -12.37 8.69
CA LEU A 115 -2.60 -13.30 9.69
C LEU A 115 -2.85 -14.76 9.29
N ARG A 116 -4.03 -15.06 8.75
CA ARG A 116 -4.37 -16.38 8.19
C ARG A 116 -3.45 -16.74 7.01
N TRP A 117 -3.16 -15.78 6.13
CA TRP A 117 -2.16 -15.96 5.08
C TRP A 117 -0.77 -16.26 5.65
N ILE A 118 -0.31 -15.50 6.65
CA ILE A 118 1.00 -15.71 7.32
C ILE A 118 1.07 -17.11 7.94
N VAL A 119 0.02 -17.54 8.66
CA VAL A 119 -0.04 -18.88 9.27
C VAL A 119 0.05 -19.97 8.21
N THR A 120 -0.73 -19.84 7.13
CA THR A 120 -0.76 -20.81 6.02
C THR A 120 0.57 -20.88 5.26
N ASN A 121 1.29 -19.75 5.19
CA ASN A 121 2.54 -19.63 4.42
C ASN A 121 3.78 -19.53 5.31
N ARG A 122 3.73 -19.97 6.58
CA ARG A 122 4.85 -19.84 7.55
C ARG A 122 6.18 -20.36 7.02
N ALA A 123 6.18 -21.49 6.32
CA ALA A 123 7.37 -22.10 5.76
C ALA A 123 8.08 -21.20 4.72
N LYS A 124 7.34 -20.33 4.03
CA LYS A 124 7.90 -19.36 3.07
C LYS A 124 8.52 -18.15 3.76
N LEU A 125 8.05 -17.83 4.97
CA LEU A 125 8.43 -16.62 5.71
C LEU A 125 9.56 -16.84 6.71
N CYS A 126 9.65 -18.03 7.30
CA CYS A 126 10.69 -18.31 8.29
C CYS A 126 12.00 -18.68 7.60
N SER A 127 13.05 -17.92 7.92
CA SER A 127 14.42 -18.24 7.55
C SER A 127 14.84 -19.60 8.12
N THR A 128 15.50 -20.43 7.31
CA THR A 128 16.04 -21.75 7.68
C THR A 128 17.23 -21.69 8.64
N SER A 129 17.63 -20.51 9.11
CA SER A 129 18.75 -20.37 10.04
C SER A 129 18.30 -20.54 11.49
N THR A 130 18.40 -21.78 11.95
CA THR A 130 18.77 -22.27 13.30
C THR A 130 17.79 -23.29 13.88
N SER A 131 18.36 -24.47 14.10
CA SER A 131 17.82 -25.63 14.78
C SER A 131 17.50 -25.34 16.25
N SER A 132 16.43 -24.59 16.56
CA SER A 132 15.73 -24.63 17.85
C SER A 132 14.52 -23.68 17.90
N SER A 133 13.33 -24.27 17.82
CA SER A 133 12.08 -23.88 18.52
C SER A 133 11.43 -22.48 18.38
N SER A 134 11.94 -21.50 17.63
CA SER A 134 11.13 -20.29 17.33
C SER A 134 11.32 -19.73 15.90
N CYS A 135 10.35 -20.07 15.04
CA CYS A 135 10.15 -19.53 13.70
C CYS A 135 9.80 -18.03 13.81
N THR A 136 10.81 -17.15 13.71
CA THR A 136 10.64 -15.69 13.65
C THR A 136 10.45 -15.26 12.19
N LEU A 137 9.60 -14.25 11.95
CA LEU A 137 9.28 -13.80 10.59
C LEU A 137 10.43 -13.03 9.93
N GLY A 138 11.39 -12.51 10.71
CA GLY A 138 12.45 -11.63 10.20
C GLY A 138 11.92 -10.29 9.64
N LEU A 139 10.72 -9.88 10.05
CA LEU A 139 10.01 -8.67 9.66
C LEU A 139 9.81 -7.75 10.86
N ASP A 140 9.89 -6.44 10.64
CA ASP A 140 9.69 -5.43 11.68
C ASP A 140 8.20 -5.09 11.82
N PHE A 141 7.48 -4.91 10.70
CA PHE A 141 6.08 -4.50 10.70
C PHE A 141 5.20 -5.38 9.82
N VAL A 142 3.99 -5.68 10.31
CA VAL A 142 2.91 -6.35 9.58
C VAL A 142 1.64 -5.50 9.65
N THR A 143 1.03 -5.18 8.50
CA THR A 143 -0.18 -4.35 8.45
C THR A 143 -0.92 -4.42 7.12
N TRP A 144 -1.98 -3.63 6.94
CA TRP A 144 -2.61 -3.39 5.64
C TRP A 144 -2.00 -2.17 4.93
N ARG A 145 -1.96 -2.21 3.60
CA ARG A 145 -1.55 -1.09 2.74
C ARG A 145 -2.31 0.19 3.10
N GLY A 146 -3.62 0.11 3.34
CA GLY A 146 -4.45 1.26 3.71
C GLY A 146 -4.01 1.95 5.00
N HIS A 147 -3.47 1.22 5.97
CA HIS A 147 -2.97 1.80 7.22
C HIS A 147 -1.68 2.59 6.98
N LEU A 148 -0.79 2.07 6.13
CA LEU A 148 0.40 2.80 5.69
C LEU A 148 0.02 4.05 4.91
N THR A 149 -0.98 3.98 4.01
CA THR A 149 -1.47 5.15 3.28
C THR A 149 -1.89 6.27 4.23
N LYS A 150 -2.61 5.96 5.32
CA LYS A 150 -2.99 6.95 6.35
C LYS A 150 -1.76 7.61 6.98
N LEU A 151 -0.74 6.83 7.35
CA LEU A 151 0.53 7.37 7.86
C LEU A 151 1.21 8.30 6.84
N LEU A 152 1.25 7.90 5.56
CA LEU A 152 1.90 8.67 4.50
C LEU A 152 1.22 10.02 4.24
N VAL A 153 -0.10 10.08 4.32
CA VAL A 153 -0.88 11.31 4.07
C VAL A 153 -1.09 12.17 5.33
N THR A 154 -0.78 11.65 6.52
CA THR A 154 -0.99 12.34 7.80
C THR A 154 -0.43 13.77 7.87
N PRO A 155 0.74 14.10 7.30
CA PRO A 155 1.24 15.49 7.33
C PRO A 155 0.37 16.51 6.57
N TYR A 156 -0.53 16.05 5.71
CA TYR A 156 -1.40 16.88 4.86
C TYR A 156 -2.89 16.69 5.17
N GLU A 157 -3.24 15.70 5.99
CA GLU A 157 -4.62 15.40 6.38
C GLU A 157 -5.15 16.45 7.36
N THR A 158 -6.37 16.92 7.13
CA THR A 158 -7.00 18.02 7.92
C THR A 158 -8.45 17.74 8.31
N GLN A 159 -9.03 16.66 7.79
CA GLN A 159 -10.44 16.29 7.94
C GLN A 159 -10.58 15.03 8.79
N GLU A 160 -9.81 13.97 8.48
CA GLU A 160 -10.02 12.64 9.05
C GLU A 160 -8.85 12.18 9.93
N GLY A 161 -9.11 12.08 11.24
CA GLY A 161 -8.18 11.43 12.17
C GLY A 161 -8.24 9.90 12.11
N TRP A 162 -7.24 9.23 12.67
CA TRP A 162 -7.15 7.77 12.71
C TRP A 162 -6.55 7.26 14.03
N LEU A 163 -6.82 5.99 14.35
CA LEU A 163 -6.22 5.25 15.46
C LEU A 163 -5.59 3.95 14.95
N LEU A 164 -4.36 3.66 15.40
CA LEU A 164 -3.67 2.40 15.11
C LEU A 164 -3.30 1.70 16.42
N ALA A 165 -3.88 0.53 16.66
CA ALA A 165 -3.44 -0.38 17.71
C ALA A 165 -2.15 -1.07 17.27
N VAL A 166 -1.14 -1.06 18.14
CA VAL A 166 0.17 -1.66 17.87
C VAL A 166 0.46 -2.74 18.90
N SER A 167 0.68 -3.97 18.43
CA SER A 167 1.05 -5.10 19.30
C SER A 167 2.36 -5.71 18.84
N LYS A 168 3.32 -5.88 19.76
CA LYS A 168 4.58 -6.59 19.49
C LYS A 168 4.42 -8.07 19.82
N PHE A 169 4.62 -8.95 18.85
CA PHE A 169 4.57 -10.39 19.05
C PHE A 169 5.73 -11.08 18.34
N ARG A 170 6.55 -11.81 19.10
CA ARG A 170 7.75 -12.54 18.62
C ARG A 170 8.70 -11.67 17.77
N GLY A 171 8.90 -10.43 18.20
CA GLY A 171 9.80 -9.47 17.55
C GLY A 171 9.15 -8.58 16.49
N THR A 172 7.98 -8.95 15.95
CA THR A 172 7.28 -8.20 14.90
C THR A 172 6.19 -7.31 15.49
N LEU A 173 6.05 -6.09 14.97
CA LEU A 173 4.99 -5.14 15.31
C LEU A 173 3.81 -5.29 14.34
N TYR A 174 2.62 -5.51 14.88
CA TYR A 174 1.38 -5.62 14.12
C TYR A 174 0.58 -4.35 14.31
N LEU A 175 0.32 -3.63 13.21
CA LEU A 175 -0.43 -2.38 13.21
C LEU A 175 -1.82 -2.68 12.67
N SER A 176 -2.85 -2.51 13.49
CA SER A 176 -4.25 -2.69 13.12
C SER A 176 -5.00 -1.40 13.39
N GLU A 177 -5.73 -0.92 12.39
CA GLU A 177 -6.61 0.24 12.58
C GLU A 177 -7.73 -0.05 13.57
N VAL A 178 -8.09 1.00 14.31
CA VAL A 178 -9.26 1.07 15.19
C VAL A 178 -10.14 2.21 14.67
N GLU A 179 -11.43 1.91 14.44
CA GLU A 179 -12.40 2.92 14.04
C GLU A 179 -12.52 3.98 15.15
N THR A 180 -12.39 5.26 14.77
CA THR A 180 -12.56 6.37 15.71
C THR A 180 -14.05 6.64 15.94
N GLU A 181 -14.41 7.26 17.05
CA GLU A 181 -15.81 7.65 17.32
C GLU A 181 -16.38 8.53 16.20
N ALA A 182 -15.60 9.51 15.72
CA ALA A 182 -15.99 10.35 14.59
C ALA A 182 -16.21 9.54 13.29
N ALA A 183 -15.32 8.59 12.98
CA ALA A 183 -15.47 7.73 11.81
C ALA A 183 -16.71 6.81 11.92
N GLN A 184 -16.98 6.29 13.13
CA GLN A 184 -18.19 5.51 13.41
C GLN A 184 -19.46 6.35 13.17
N VAL A 185 -19.53 7.57 13.72
CA VAL A 185 -20.66 8.48 13.52
C VAL A 185 -20.84 8.82 12.04
N ASN A 186 -19.76 9.07 11.30
CA ASN A 186 -19.80 9.33 9.86
C ASN A 186 -20.30 8.11 9.07
N ARG A 187 -19.92 6.89 9.46
CA ARG A 187 -20.41 5.65 8.85
C ARG A 187 -21.89 5.42 9.11
N GLU A 188 -22.35 5.65 10.34
CA GLU A 188 -23.74 5.41 10.75
C GLU A 188 -24.71 6.44 10.16
N ASN A 189 -24.26 7.67 9.97
CA ASN A 189 -25.04 8.75 9.36
C ASN A 189 -24.79 8.90 7.85
N ARG A 190 -24.24 7.87 7.19
CA ARG A 190 -23.93 7.95 5.76
C ARG A 190 -25.23 8.12 4.95
N THR A 191 -25.25 9.14 4.10
CA THR A 191 -26.42 9.43 3.25
C THR A 191 -26.57 8.38 2.15
N GLU A 192 -27.80 8.18 1.66
CA GLU A 192 -28.07 7.29 0.51
C GLU A 192 -27.24 7.68 -0.72
N ARG A 193 -27.04 8.98 -0.95
CA ARG A 193 -26.20 9.47 -2.05
C ARG A 193 -24.74 9.07 -1.88
N HIS A 194 -24.21 9.10 -0.66
CA HIS A 194 -22.84 8.65 -0.40
C HIS A 194 -22.69 7.14 -0.61
N GLU A 195 -23.68 6.34 -0.19
CA GLU A 195 -23.71 4.90 -0.45
C GLU A 195 -23.77 4.61 -1.96
N GLU A 196 -24.57 5.36 -2.72
CA GLU A 196 -24.63 5.26 -4.18
C GLU A 196 -23.29 5.61 -4.84
N MET A 197 -22.59 6.64 -4.36
CA MET A 197 -21.26 7.00 -4.85
C MET A 197 -20.19 5.95 -4.55
N MET A 198 -20.29 5.25 -3.41
CA MET A 198 -19.41 4.11 -3.12
C MET A 198 -19.66 2.96 -4.11
N TYR A 199 -20.92 2.67 -4.42
CA TYR A 199 -21.29 1.68 -5.43
C TYR A 199 -20.72 2.01 -6.81
N TRP A 200 -20.70 3.28 -7.21
CA TRP A 200 -20.19 3.69 -8.53
C TRP A 200 -18.75 3.26 -8.78
N GLY A 201 -17.90 3.22 -7.75
CA GLY A 201 -16.53 2.71 -7.86
C GLY A 201 -16.49 1.23 -8.23
N TYR A 202 -17.18 0.39 -7.46
CA TYR A 202 -17.25 -1.05 -7.72
C TYR A 202 -17.96 -1.37 -9.04
N LYS A 203 -19.00 -0.62 -9.39
CA LYS A 203 -19.68 -0.76 -10.68
C LYS A 203 -18.77 -0.37 -11.85
N PHE A 204 -17.92 0.65 -11.67
CA PHE A 204 -16.91 1.01 -12.66
C PHE A 204 -15.92 -0.13 -12.89
N GLU A 205 -15.42 -0.77 -11.83
CA GLU A 205 -14.57 -1.97 -11.94
C GLU A 205 -15.27 -3.06 -12.75
N GLN A 206 -16.55 -3.36 -12.45
CA GLN A 206 -17.33 -4.34 -13.21
C GLN A 206 -17.45 -4.01 -14.70
N TYR A 207 -17.43 -2.72 -15.10
CA TYR A 207 -17.47 -2.35 -16.51
C TYR A 207 -16.19 -2.64 -17.29
N ILE A 208 -15.04 -2.73 -16.60
CA ILE A 208 -13.71 -2.75 -17.22
C ILE A 208 -12.83 -3.91 -16.74
N CYS A 209 -13.41 -4.86 -16.00
CA CYS A 209 -12.73 -6.05 -15.54
C CYS A 209 -13.46 -7.31 -16.03
N ALA A 210 -12.70 -8.32 -16.46
CA ALA A 210 -13.22 -9.65 -16.77
C ALA A 210 -12.62 -10.68 -15.82
N ASP A 211 -13.38 -11.72 -15.51
CA ASP A 211 -12.94 -12.79 -14.58
C ASP A 211 -11.84 -13.66 -15.21
N ASP A 212 -11.86 -13.80 -16.54
CA ASP A 212 -10.87 -14.54 -17.31
C ASP A 212 -10.03 -13.62 -18.20
N VAL A 213 -8.78 -14.04 -18.45
CA VAL A 213 -7.83 -13.31 -19.32
C VAL A 213 -8.40 -13.05 -20.71
N ASN A 214 -9.14 -14.01 -21.27
CA ASN A 214 -9.80 -13.89 -22.59
C ASN A 214 -11.27 -13.48 -22.49
N GLY A 215 -11.77 -13.26 -21.27
CA GLY A 215 -13.15 -12.90 -21.01
C GLY A 215 -13.47 -11.44 -21.33
N VAL A 216 -14.76 -11.14 -21.32
CA VAL A 216 -15.31 -9.79 -21.40
C VAL A 216 -16.02 -9.45 -20.08
N PRO A 217 -16.15 -8.16 -19.72
CA PRO A 217 -16.80 -7.78 -18.47
C PRO A 217 -18.29 -8.15 -18.45
N ASP A 218 -18.75 -8.84 -17.40
CA ASP A 218 -20.18 -9.04 -17.15
C ASP A 218 -20.79 -7.79 -16.50
N ARG A 219 -21.33 -6.92 -17.36
CA ARG A 219 -21.92 -5.64 -16.95
C ARG A 219 -23.27 -5.78 -16.25
N GLY A 220 -23.93 -6.93 -16.42
CA GLY A 220 -25.27 -7.19 -15.88
C GLY A 220 -25.24 -7.90 -14.52
N GLY A 221 -24.10 -8.48 -14.15
CA GLY A 221 -23.91 -9.24 -12.93
C GLY A 221 -24.10 -8.44 -11.63
N VAL A 222 -24.05 -9.18 -10.52
CA VAL A 222 -24.13 -8.62 -9.17
C VAL A 222 -22.79 -7.95 -8.81
N VAL A 223 -22.86 -6.80 -8.16
CA VAL A 223 -21.71 -6.17 -7.52
C VAL A 223 -21.68 -6.61 -6.06
N ASN A 224 -20.70 -7.42 -5.68
CA ASN A 224 -20.56 -7.92 -4.31
C ASN A 224 -19.24 -7.46 -3.68
N THR A 225 -19.31 -6.58 -2.67
CA THR A 225 -18.10 -6.01 -2.04
C THR A 225 -17.50 -6.89 -0.95
N ASN A 226 -18.04 -8.10 -0.76
CA ASN A 226 -17.34 -9.15 -0.01
C ASN A 226 -16.18 -9.72 -0.81
N GLU A 227 -16.29 -9.73 -2.14
CA GLU A 227 -15.29 -10.28 -3.03
C GLU A 227 -14.05 -9.39 -3.07
N ALA A 228 -12.88 -10.00 -2.94
CA ALA A 228 -11.62 -9.25 -3.05
C ALA A 228 -10.47 -10.16 -3.46
N PHE A 229 -9.55 -9.63 -4.26
CA PHE A 229 -8.24 -10.19 -4.48
C PHE A 229 -7.18 -9.32 -3.80
N CYS A 230 -6.31 -9.95 -3.01
CA CYS A 230 -5.30 -9.25 -2.23
C CYS A 230 -3.91 -9.80 -2.55
N THR A 231 -2.99 -8.89 -2.89
CA THR A 231 -1.56 -9.19 -2.96
C THR A 231 -0.94 -9.08 -1.56
N VAL A 232 0.10 -9.88 -1.29
CA VAL A 232 0.92 -9.81 -0.10
C VAL A 232 2.34 -9.46 -0.51
N VAL A 233 2.82 -8.33 0.00
CA VAL A 233 4.02 -7.66 -0.49
C VAL A 233 5.00 -7.45 0.65
N GLN A 234 6.27 -7.72 0.36
CA GLN A 234 7.39 -7.39 1.23
C GLN A 234 8.20 -6.23 0.65
N THR A 235 8.57 -5.28 1.51
CA THR A 235 9.46 -4.18 1.14
C THR A 235 10.31 -3.71 2.33
N ARG A 236 11.11 -2.67 2.13
CA ARG A 236 11.87 -1.98 3.17
C ARG A 236 11.72 -0.48 3.00
N LEU A 237 11.32 0.21 4.08
CA LEU A 237 11.35 1.68 4.17
C LEU A 237 12.46 2.07 5.15
N ALA A 238 13.50 2.74 4.66
CA ALA A 238 14.73 2.98 5.39
C ALA A 238 15.29 1.66 5.97
N ASP A 239 15.31 1.52 7.30
CA ASP A 239 15.78 0.32 7.99
C ASP A 239 14.67 -0.66 8.39
N HIS A 240 13.40 -0.32 8.10
CA HIS A 240 12.24 -1.10 8.54
C HIS A 240 11.75 -2.04 7.45
N LYS A 241 11.78 -3.35 7.73
CA LYS A 241 11.22 -4.40 6.87
C LYS A 241 9.72 -4.49 7.09
N LEU A 242 8.97 -4.28 6.02
CA LEU A 242 7.52 -4.26 6.02
C LEU A 242 6.99 -5.49 5.29
N LEU A 243 5.95 -6.09 5.87
CA LEU A 243 5.04 -6.97 5.17
C LEU A 243 3.65 -6.36 5.24
N PHE A 244 3.03 -6.15 4.09
CA PHE A 244 1.65 -5.69 4.08
C PHE A 244 0.87 -6.34 2.95
N SER A 245 -0.44 -6.36 3.10
CA SER A 245 -1.35 -6.77 2.04
C SER A 245 -2.17 -5.59 1.55
N GLY A 246 -2.56 -5.60 0.29
CA GLY A 246 -3.45 -4.62 -0.31
C GLY A 246 -4.36 -5.30 -1.31
N GLU A 247 -5.62 -4.87 -1.33
CA GLU A 247 -6.55 -5.20 -2.39
C GLU A 247 -6.03 -4.64 -3.72
N VAL A 248 -6.23 -5.42 -4.78
CA VAL A 248 -5.85 -5.09 -6.15
C VAL A 248 -7.06 -5.29 -7.04
N ASP A 249 -7.41 -4.25 -7.79
CA ASP A 249 -8.65 -4.22 -8.56
C ASP A 249 -8.59 -5.17 -9.77
N CYS A 250 -7.47 -5.14 -10.52
CA CYS A 250 -7.23 -6.03 -11.65
C CYS A 250 -5.75 -6.10 -12.10
N ARG A 251 -5.49 -6.97 -13.08
CA ARG A 251 -4.18 -7.17 -13.72
C ARG A 251 -4.24 -6.95 -15.24
N GLU A 252 -3.14 -6.48 -15.80
CA GLU A 252 -2.94 -6.41 -17.26
C GLU A 252 -2.99 -7.80 -17.93
N LYS A 253 -3.71 -7.90 -19.06
CA LYS A 253 -3.88 -9.15 -19.81
C LYS A 253 -2.66 -9.58 -20.62
N ASP A 254 -1.81 -8.63 -21.02
CA ASP A 254 -0.67 -8.92 -21.89
C ASP A 254 0.28 -9.92 -21.17
N PRO A 255 0.56 -11.09 -21.77
CA PRO A 255 1.52 -12.04 -21.21
C PRO A 255 2.94 -11.45 -21.03
N ARG A 256 3.25 -10.35 -21.72
CA ARG A 256 4.52 -9.60 -21.64
C ARG A 256 4.50 -8.53 -20.54
N ALA A 257 3.39 -8.33 -19.84
CA ALA A 257 3.30 -7.42 -18.71
C ALA A 257 4.38 -7.76 -17.66
N PRO A 258 4.91 -6.76 -16.95
CA PRO A 258 5.95 -6.99 -15.95
C PRO A 258 5.44 -7.90 -14.81
N PRO A 259 6.32 -8.54 -14.03
CA PRO A 259 5.88 -9.39 -12.93
C PRO A 259 5.13 -8.59 -11.85
N ALA A 260 4.27 -9.26 -11.09
CA ALA A 260 3.62 -8.66 -9.94
C ALA A 260 4.66 -8.07 -8.95
N PRO A 261 4.38 -6.90 -8.36
CA PRO A 261 3.13 -6.15 -8.42
C PRO A 261 3.01 -5.17 -9.62
N ALA A 262 3.98 -5.11 -10.53
CA ALA A 262 4.02 -4.08 -11.58
C ALA A 262 2.97 -4.25 -12.69
N CYS A 263 2.38 -5.44 -12.85
CA CYS A 263 1.25 -5.68 -13.77
C CYS A 263 -0.12 -5.29 -13.22
N TYR A 264 -0.20 -4.86 -11.96
CA TYR A 264 -1.48 -4.52 -11.34
C TYR A 264 -1.92 -3.12 -11.70
N ILE A 265 -3.23 -2.96 -11.84
CA ILE A 265 -3.87 -1.72 -12.25
C ILE A 265 -4.90 -1.35 -11.17
N GLU A 266 -4.75 -0.16 -10.61
CA GLU A 266 -5.71 0.44 -9.68
C GLU A 266 -6.73 1.26 -10.48
N LEU A 267 -8.00 1.09 -10.18
CA LEU A 267 -9.14 1.71 -10.83
C LEU A 267 -9.76 2.74 -9.89
N LYS A 268 -10.09 3.90 -10.45
CA LYS A 268 -10.67 5.03 -9.72
C LYS A 268 -11.69 5.77 -10.53
N THR A 269 -12.73 6.23 -9.85
CA THR A 269 -13.72 7.18 -10.37
C THR A 269 -13.53 8.53 -9.69
N SER A 270 -13.70 9.61 -10.43
CA SER A 270 -13.77 10.98 -9.89
C SER A 270 -14.81 11.77 -10.67
N ALA A 271 -15.29 12.87 -10.09
CA ALA A 271 -16.17 13.79 -10.82
C ALA A 271 -15.44 14.38 -12.03
N GLU A 272 -16.18 14.63 -13.10
CA GLU A 272 -15.62 15.30 -14.28
C GLU A 272 -15.13 16.71 -13.91
N ILE A 273 -13.92 17.02 -14.35
CA ILE A 273 -13.26 18.29 -14.08
C ILE A 273 -13.76 19.33 -15.10
N CYS A 274 -14.81 20.05 -14.74
CA CYS A 274 -15.45 21.03 -15.62
C CYS A 274 -14.86 22.44 -15.52
N THR A 275 -14.10 22.74 -14.46
CA THR A 275 -13.54 24.08 -14.23
C THR A 275 -12.02 24.08 -14.01
N PRO A 276 -11.30 25.17 -14.34
CA PRO A 276 -9.86 25.26 -14.07
C PRO A 276 -9.49 25.12 -12.59
N LYS A 277 -10.35 25.58 -11.66
CA LYS A 277 -10.13 25.45 -10.21
C LYS A 277 -10.17 24.00 -9.72
N GLN A 278 -10.76 23.10 -10.49
CA GLN A 278 -10.81 21.66 -10.18
C GLN A 278 -9.63 20.88 -10.81
N ARG A 279 -8.73 21.56 -11.55
CA ARG A 279 -7.53 20.95 -12.17
C ARG A 279 -6.28 21.04 -11.31
N SER A 280 -6.32 21.83 -10.23
CA SER A 280 -5.19 22.15 -9.35
C SER A 280 -5.24 21.38 -8.05
#